data_AF-A0AAV5D3V7-F1
#
_entry.id   AF-A0AAV5D3V7-F1
#
_cell.length_a   1.000
_cell.length_b   1.000
_cell.length_c   1.000
_cell.angle_alpha   90.00
_cell.angle_beta   90.00
_cell.angle_gamma   90.00
#
_symmetry.space_group_name_H-M   'P 1'
#
loop_
_entity.id
_entity.type
_entity.pdbx_description
1 polymer ?
#
loop_
_entity_poly.entity_id
_entity_poly.type
_entity_poly.pdbx_seq_one_letter_code
_entity_poly.pdbx_strand_id
1 'polypeptide(L)'
;MHLLHKYDCRASFPGLQLFRRDPDRWVAVPAVPGAFVVNVGDLFHILTNGRFHSVYHRAVVNRDLDRISLGYFLGPPPHAKVAPLREAVPPGRRPAYRAVTWPEYMGVRKKAFTTGASALKMVAADDDADRPLVSS
;
A
#
# COMPACT_ATOMS: atom_id res chain seq x y z
N MET A 1 2.50 4.98 -4.64
CA MET A 1 3.67 5.16 -3.74
C MET A 1 3.40 6.40 -2.91
N HIS A 2 3.56 6.32 -1.59
CA HIS A 2 3.35 7.44 -0.69
C HIS A 2 4.71 7.97 -0.25
N LEU A 3 5.01 9.22 -0.56
CA LEU A 3 6.20 9.90 -0.08
C LEU A 3 5.74 10.89 0.99
N LEU A 4 6.15 10.69 2.24
CA LEU A 4 5.91 11.66 3.31
C LEU A 4 7.19 12.49 3.50
N HIS A 5 7.14 13.77 3.14
CA HIS A 5 8.14 14.77 3.52
C HIS A 5 7.78 15.29 4.91
N LYS A 6 8.66 15.13 5.89
CA LYS A 6 8.49 15.74 7.21
C LYS A 6 9.18 17.12 7.17
N TYR A 7 8.41 18.20 7.10
CA TYR A 7 8.94 19.50 7.52
C TYR A 7 8.81 19.55 9.03
N ASP A 8 9.95 19.42 9.71
CA ASP A 8 10.00 19.36 11.16
C ASP A 8 10.36 20.72 11.73
N CYS A 9 9.35 21.56 11.98
CA CYS A 9 9.51 22.72 12.84
C CYS A 9 9.44 22.24 14.30
N ARG A 10 10.55 21.69 14.82
CA ARG A 10 10.89 21.46 16.25
C ARG A 10 10.61 20.10 16.93
N ALA A 11 10.13 19.05 16.28
CA ALA A 11 9.73 17.81 16.97
C ALA A 11 10.60 16.57 16.64
N SER A 12 11.61 16.32 17.49
CA SER A 12 12.40 15.06 17.53
C SER A 12 11.59 13.79 17.93
N PHE A 13 10.25 13.83 17.92
CA PHE A 13 9.39 12.73 18.36
C PHE A 13 8.90 11.85 17.19
N PRO A 14 9.00 10.50 17.29
CA PRO A 14 8.52 9.59 16.24
C PRO A 14 6.99 9.48 16.25
N GLY A 15 6.31 10.41 15.57
CA GLY A 15 4.85 10.43 15.44
C GLY A 15 4.25 9.51 14.38
N LEU A 16 5.06 8.77 13.61
CA LEU A 16 4.58 7.82 12.60
C LEU A 16 4.85 6.39 13.09
N GLN A 17 3.88 5.50 12.97
CA GLN A 17 4.03 4.08 13.25
C GLN A 17 3.59 3.21 12.07
N LEU A 18 4.27 2.08 11.87
CA LEU A 18 3.90 1.04 10.91
C LEU A 18 3.45 -0.21 11.65
N PHE A 19 2.42 -0.88 11.15
CA PHE A 19 2.02 -2.18 11.67
C PHE A 19 2.92 -3.26 11.07
N ARG A 20 3.52 -4.08 11.93
CA ARG A 20 4.24 -5.30 11.57
C ARG A 20 3.39 -6.48 12.00
N ARG A 21 3.30 -7.48 11.13
CA ARG A 21 2.76 -8.79 11.47
C ARG A 21 3.89 -9.68 11.96
N ASP A 22 3.54 -10.70 12.74
CA ASP A 22 4.44 -11.76 13.19
C ASP A 22 5.67 -11.26 13.99
N PRO A 23 5.48 -10.75 15.22
CA PRO A 23 4.21 -10.58 15.92
C PRO A 23 3.51 -9.28 15.56
N ASP A 24 2.19 -9.27 15.73
CA ASP A 24 1.33 -8.11 15.50
C ASP A 24 1.69 -6.97 16.45
N ARG A 25 2.36 -5.94 15.93
CA ARG A 25 2.78 -4.77 16.71
C ARG A 25 2.91 -3.50 15.87
N TRP A 26 2.67 -2.37 16.50
CA TRP A 26 2.98 -1.06 15.93
C TRP A 26 4.43 -0.69 16.24
N VAL A 27 5.20 -0.33 15.22
CA VAL A 27 6.62 0.05 15.34
C VAL A 27 6.79 1.50 14.93
N ALA A 28 7.46 2.28 15.77
CA ALA A 28 7.78 3.69 15.51
C ALA A 28 8.76 3.85 14.35
N VAL A 29 8.49 4.82 13.48
CA VAL A 29 9.40 5.23 12.41
C VAL A 29 10.22 6.42 12.90
N PRO A 30 11.56 6.29 13.01
CA PRO A 30 12.42 7.39 13.41
C PRO A 30 12.21 8.65 12.56
N ALA A 31 12.29 9.81 13.20
CA ALA A 31 12.38 11.08 12.50
C ALA A 31 13.86 11.36 12.24
N VAL A 32 14.29 11.17 11.00
CA VAL A 32 15.66 11.48 10.56
C VAL A 32 15.62 12.82 9.84
N PRO A 33 16.31 13.87 10.32
CA PRO A 33 16.33 15.17 9.68
C PRO A 33 16.79 15.09 8.22
N GLY A 34 16.10 15.80 7.33
CA GLY A 34 16.37 15.80 5.89
C GLY A 34 15.98 14.52 5.13
N ALA A 35 15.52 13.47 5.84
CA ALA A 35 15.12 12.23 5.21
C ALA A 35 13.62 12.20 4.87
N PHE A 36 13.30 11.40 3.87
CA PHE A 36 11.93 11.08 3.49
C PHE A 36 11.51 9.71 3.99
N VAL A 37 10.23 9.55 4.30
CA VAL A 37 9.63 8.22 4.50
C VAL A 37 8.87 7.83 3.24
N VAL A 38 9.23 6.69 2.64
CA VAL A 38 8.56 6.14 1.47
C VAL A 38 7.74 4.92 1.89
N ASN A 39 6.42 5.00 1.75
CA ASN A 39 5.49 3.90 2.00
C ASN A 39 4.98 3.33 0.68
N VAL A 40 4.95 2.00 0.60
CA VAL A 40 4.29 1.28 -0.49
C VAL A 40 2.78 1.23 -0.23
N GLY A 41 1.99 1.47 -1.28
CA GLY A 41 0.53 1.38 -1.24
C GLY A 41 0.02 0.22 -2.08
N ASP A 42 -1.28 -0.04 -1.96
CA ASP A 42 -1.92 -1.24 -2.52
C ASP A 42 -1.75 -1.40 -4.04
N LEU A 43 -1.78 -0.31 -4.82
CA LEU A 43 -1.57 -0.44 -6.27
C LEU A 43 -0.16 -0.94 -6.63
N PHE A 44 0.86 -0.57 -5.87
CA PHE A 44 2.22 -1.06 -6.10
C PHE A 44 2.39 -2.49 -5.55
N HIS A 45 1.66 -2.83 -4.49
CA HIS A 45 1.51 -4.21 -4.02
C HIS A 45 0.96 -5.09 -5.16
N ILE A 46 -0.14 -4.67 -5.79
CA ILE A 46 -0.75 -5.36 -6.94
C ILE A 46 0.25 -5.46 -8.10
N LEU A 47 0.87 -4.34 -8.49
CA LEU A 47 1.83 -4.28 -9.60
C LEU A 47 2.99 -5.28 -9.43
N THR A 48 3.44 -5.48 -8.19
CA THR A 48 4.56 -6.36 -7.85
C THR A 48 4.14 -7.75 -7.43
N ASN A 49 2.88 -8.11 -7.69
CA ASN A 49 2.29 -9.40 -7.35
C ASN A 49 2.46 -9.80 -5.87
N GLY A 50 2.45 -8.81 -4.97
CA GLY A 50 2.61 -9.03 -3.54
C GLY A 50 4.06 -9.06 -3.03
N ARG A 51 5.06 -8.88 -3.90
CA ARG A 51 6.47 -8.81 -3.48
C ARG A 51 6.74 -7.61 -2.57
N PHE A 52 6.13 -6.46 -2.84
CA PHE A 52 6.20 -5.29 -1.96
C PHE A 52 4.89 -5.09 -1.22
N HIS A 53 4.93 -5.25 0.10
CA HIS A 53 3.73 -5.16 0.92
C HIS A 53 3.29 -3.71 1.13
N SER A 54 2.03 -3.47 0.84
CA SER A 54 1.30 -2.30 1.34
C SER A 54 1.33 -2.26 2.86
N VAL A 55 1.62 -1.09 3.43
CA VAL A 55 1.83 -0.93 4.87
C VAL A 55 0.65 -0.23 5.54
N TYR A 56 0.13 -0.82 6.62
CA TYR A 56 -0.71 -0.08 7.55
C TYR A 56 0.17 0.88 8.34
N HIS A 57 -0.20 2.15 8.34
CA HIS A 57 0.50 3.19 9.06
C HIS A 57 -0.49 4.07 9.81
N ARG A 58 -0.06 4.62 10.94
CA ARG A 58 -0.84 5.57 11.73
C ARG A 58 0.01 6.73 12.21
N ALA A 59 -0.61 7.89 12.35
CA ALA A 59 -0.03 9.00 13.10
C ALA A 59 -0.42 8.85 14.57
N VAL A 60 0.54 9.07 15.46
CA VAL A 60 0.31 9.11 16.91
C VAL A 60 0.40 10.56 17.36
N VAL A 61 -0.61 10.98 18.11
CA VAL A 61 -0.69 12.34 18.65
C VAL A 61 0.24 12.48 19.85
N ASN A 62 0.80 13.68 20.01
CA ASN A 62 1.56 14.08 21.19
C ASN A 62 0.79 15.23 21.86
N ARG A 63 0.67 15.21 23.18
CA ARG A 63 -0.09 16.21 23.94
C ARG A 63 0.68 17.52 24.16
N ASP A 64 2.01 17.46 24.08
CA ASP A 64 2.94 18.51 24.48
C ASP A 64 3.58 19.20 23.27
N LEU A 65 3.58 18.55 22.10
CA LEU A 65 4.26 19.01 20.89
C LEU A 65 3.37 18.91 19.65
N ASP A 66 3.30 20.01 18.90
CA ASP A 66 2.72 20.02 17.56
C ASP A 66 3.62 19.30 16.56
N ARG A 67 3.00 18.63 15.58
CA ARG A 67 3.70 17.95 14.49
C ARG A 67 3.04 18.26 13.17
N ILE A 68 3.81 18.83 12.25
CA ILE A 68 3.40 19.05 10.87
C ILE A 68 4.04 17.97 9.98
N SER A 69 3.32 17.53 8.94
CA SER A 69 3.85 16.58 7.95
C SER A 69 3.23 16.86 6.60
N LEU A 70 4.03 16.71 5.55
CA LEU A 70 3.62 16.88 4.17
C LEU A 70 3.59 15.53 3.47
N GLY A 71 2.43 15.14 2.95
CA GLY A 71 2.27 13.91 2.18
C GLY A 71 2.14 14.17 0.70
N TYR A 72 2.92 13.44 -0.10
CA TYR A 72 2.77 13.33 -1.54
C TYR A 72 2.34 11.91 -1.92
N PHE A 73 1.29 11.81 -2.73
CA PHE A 73 0.65 10.55 -3.09
C PHE A 73 0.80 10.34 -4.60
N LEU A 74 1.70 9.44 -4.99
CA LEU A 74 1.89 9.06 -6.39
C LEU A 74 0.91 7.93 -6.76
N GLY A 75 -0.04 8.26 -7.63
CA GLY A 75 -0.97 7.33 -8.26
C GLY A 75 -0.79 7.25 -9.77
N PRO A 76 -1.30 6.20 -10.42
CA PRO A 76 -1.31 6.09 -11.88
C PRO A 76 -2.32 7.06 -12.50
N PRO A 77 -2.24 7.30 -13.83
CA PRO A 77 -3.32 7.97 -14.56
C PRO A 77 -4.66 7.27 -14.34
N PRO A 78 -5.80 7.99 -14.29
CA PRO A 78 -7.10 7.40 -13.94
C PRO A 78 -7.52 6.19 -14.79
N HIS A 79 -7.18 6.20 -16.09
CA HIS A 79 -7.55 5.15 -17.04
C HIS A 79 -6.54 4.01 -17.14
N ALA A 80 -5.38 4.14 -16.49
CA ALA A 80 -4.35 3.11 -16.52
C ALA A 80 -4.82 1.88 -15.74
N LYS A 81 -4.69 0.70 -16.36
CA LYS A 81 -4.92 -0.58 -15.68
C LYS A 81 -3.66 -0.97 -14.92
N VAL A 82 -3.81 -1.15 -13.61
CA VAL A 82 -2.79 -1.70 -12.73
C VAL A 82 -3.05 -3.20 -12.60
N ALA A 83 -2.07 -4.00 -12.96
CA ALA A 83 -2.08 -5.46 -12.84
C ALA A 83 -0.67 -5.94 -12.48
N PRO A 84 -0.52 -7.17 -11.94
CA PRO A 84 0.80 -7.75 -11.72
C PRO A 84 1.66 -7.71 -12.99
N LEU A 85 2.89 -7.21 -12.86
CA LEU A 85 3.89 -7.27 -13.92
C LEU A 85 4.19 -8.73 -14.26
N ARG A 86 4.39 -9.04 -15.55
CA ARG A 86 4.64 -10.43 -16.00
C ARG A 86 5.85 -11.02 -15.29
N GLU A 87 6.89 -10.22 -15.12
CA GLU A 87 8.16 -10.58 -14.48
C GLU A 87 8.02 -10.74 -12.95
N ALA A 88 6.97 -10.17 -12.35
CA ALA A 88 6.66 -10.32 -10.92
C ALA A 88 5.84 -11.58 -10.62
N VAL A 89 5.28 -12.23 -11.64
CA VAL A 89 4.56 -13.50 -11.49
C VAL A 89 5.55 -14.65 -11.67
N PRO A 90 5.72 -15.54 -10.67
CA PRO A 90 6.62 -16.68 -10.82
C PRO A 90 6.21 -17.60 -11.98
N PRO A 91 7.17 -18.26 -12.67
CA PRO A 91 6.86 -19.22 -13.72
C PRO A 91 5.89 -20.30 -13.23
N GLY A 92 4.88 -20.61 -14.05
CA GLY A 92 3.85 -21.60 -13.72
C GLY A 92 2.82 -21.15 -12.67
N ARG A 93 2.86 -19.88 -12.23
CA ARG A 93 1.85 -19.29 -11.33
C ARG A 93 0.95 -18.32 -12.09
N ARG A 94 -0.27 -18.15 -11.57
CA ARG A 94 -1.19 -17.10 -12.02
C ARG A 94 -0.91 -15.79 -11.26
N PRO A 95 -1.30 -14.64 -11.82
CA PRO A 95 -1.33 -13.38 -11.09
C PRO A 95 -2.20 -13.51 -9.83
N ALA A 96 -1.73 -13.02 -8.69
CA ALA A 96 -2.46 -13.07 -7.42
C ALA A 96 -3.59 -12.04 -7.34
N TYR A 97 -3.59 -11.06 -8.25
CA TYR A 97 -4.53 -9.95 -8.28
C TYR A 97 -5.07 -9.74 -9.69
N ARG A 98 -6.35 -9.42 -9.80
CA ARG A 98 -6.95 -9.00 -11.07
C ARG A 98 -6.52 -7.58 -11.44
N ALA A 99 -6.61 -7.25 -12.73
CA ALA A 99 -6.39 -5.88 -13.18
C ALA A 99 -7.46 -4.93 -12.62
N VAL A 100 -7.04 -3.73 -12.22
CA VAL A 100 -7.91 -2.66 -11.70
C VAL A 100 -7.47 -1.30 -12.23
N THR A 101 -8.41 -0.42 -12.50
CA THR A 101 -8.17 1.02 -12.69
C THR A 101 -8.18 1.75 -11.35
N TRP A 102 -7.66 2.99 -11.32
CA TRP A 102 -7.68 3.79 -10.10
C TRP A 102 -9.10 4.06 -9.55
N PRO A 103 -10.09 4.48 -10.38
CA PRO A 103 -11.46 4.68 -9.89
C PRO A 103 -12.10 3.41 -9.32
N GLU A 104 -11.94 2.27 -10.00
CA GLU A 104 -12.43 0.97 -9.51
C GLU A 104 -11.80 0.61 -8.16
N TYR A 105 -10.48 0.77 -8.05
CA TYR A 105 -9.76 0.46 -6.83
C TYR A 105 -10.20 1.37 -5.66
N MET A 106 -10.44 2.65 -5.92
CA MET A 106 -10.97 3.57 -4.91
C MET A 106 -12.39 3.18 -4.46
N GLY A 107 -13.23 2.69 -5.37
CA GLY A 107 -14.53 2.09 -5.04
C GLY A 107 -14.41 0.89 -4.10
N VAL A 108 -13.49 -0.04 -4.42
CA VAL A 108 -13.19 -1.19 -3.56
C VAL A 108 -12.67 -0.75 -2.20
N ARG A 109 -11.72 0.19 -2.16
CA ARG A 109 -11.14 0.71 -0.92
C ARG A 109 -12.19 1.36 -0.02
N LYS A 110 -13.13 2.11 -0.60
CA LYS A 110 -14.26 2.69 0.16
C LYS A 110 -15.13 1.60 0.78
N LYS A 111 -15.49 0.57 0.00
CA LYS A 111 -16.27 -0.58 0.50
C LYS A 111 -15.54 -1.37 1.58
N ALA A 112 -14.24 -1.60 1.40
CA ALA A 112 -13.39 -2.27 2.37
C ALA A 112 -13.33 -1.50 3.70
N PHE A 113 -13.16 -0.17 3.63
CA PHE A 113 -13.16 0.68 4.82
C PHE A 113 -14.47 0.60 5.61
N THR A 114 -15.63 0.60 4.94
CA THR A 114 -16.94 0.52 5.60
C THR A 114 -17.26 -0.86 6.18
N THR A 115 -16.61 -1.92 5.69
CA THR A 115 -16.90 -3.30 6.09
C THR A 115 -15.83 -3.91 6.99
N GLY A 116 -14.71 -3.21 7.22
CA GLY A 116 -13.54 -3.77 7.89
C GLY A 116 -12.80 -4.84 7.08
N ALA A 117 -13.20 -5.07 5.83
CA ALA A 117 -12.56 -6.04 4.95
C ALA A 117 -11.22 -5.51 4.40
N SER A 118 -10.41 -6.42 3.87
CA SER A 118 -9.17 -6.04 3.16
C SER A 118 -9.46 -5.73 1.70
N ALA A 119 -9.17 -4.49 1.26
CA ALA A 119 -9.32 -4.09 -0.14
C ALA A 119 -8.48 -4.97 -1.09
N LEU A 120 -7.29 -5.40 -0.67
CA LEU A 120 -6.43 -6.31 -1.44
C LEU A 120 -7.07 -7.69 -1.61
N LYS A 121 -7.74 -8.22 -0.60
CA LYS A 121 -8.48 -9.50 -0.73
C LYS A 121 -9.66 -9.38 -1.70
N MET A 122 -10.30 -8.21 -1.78
CA MET A 122 -11.43 -7.98 -2.70
C MET A 122 -11.01 -7.83 -4.17
N VAL A 123 -9.71 -7.73 -4.45
CA VAL A 123 -9.15 -7.70 -5.81
C VAL A 123 -8.17 -8.83 -6.06
N ALA A 124 -8.14 -9.83 -5.17
CA ALA A 124 -7.45 -11.08 -5.45
C ALA A 124 -8.01 -11.68 -6.74
N ALA A 125 -7.17 -12.32 -7.54
CA ALA A 125 -7.63 -13.09 -8.68
C ALA A 125 -8.42 -14.31 -8.16
N ASP A 126 -9.50 -14.67 -8.84
CA ASP A 126 -10.27 -15.86 -8.48
C ASP A 126 -9.39 -17.11 -8.65
N ASP A 127 -9.48 -18.03 -7.70
CA ASP A 127 -8.85 -19.37 -7.75
C ASP A 127 -9.61 -20.28 -8.73
N ASP A 128 -9.77 -19.85 -9.99
CA ASP A 128 -10.38 -20.68 -11.02
C ASP A 128 -9.30 -21.61 -11.60
N ALA A 129 -9.03 -22.68 -10.85
CA ALA A 129 -8.01 -23.69 -11.17
C ALA A 129 -8.20 -24.36 -12.54
N ASP A 130 -9.40 -24.24 -13.14
CA ASP A 130 -9.79 -24.94 -14.37
C ASP A 130 -9.69 -24.13 -15.67
N ARG A 131 -9.34 -22.83 -15.64
CA ARG A 131 -9.21 -22.07 -16.89
C ARG A 131 -7.85 -22.36 -17.55
N PRO A 132 -7.76 -23.02 -18.72
CA PRO A 132 -6.47 -23.38 -19.32
C PRO A 132 -5.57 -22.17 -19.52
N LEU A 133 -4.27 -22.35 -19.26
CA LEU A 133 -3.25 -21.36 -19.56
C LEU A 133 -3.18 -21.22 -21.08
N VAL A 134 -3.77 -20.14 -21.62
CA VAL A 134 -3.65 -19.84 -23.05
C VAL A 134 -2.20 -19.48 -23.32
N SER A 135 -1.51 -20.34 -24.07
CA SER A 135 -0.20 -20.06 -24.65
C SER A 135 -0.36 -18.97 -25.72
N SER A 136 0.31 -17.84 -25.52
CA SER A 136 0.58 -16.84 -26.57
C SER A 136 2.08 -16.75 -26.80
#